data_AF-A0AAW1JZM7-F1
#
_entry.id   AF-A0AAW1JZM7-F1
#
_cell.length_a   1.000
_cell.length_b   1.000
_cell.length_c   1.000
_cell.angle_alpha   90.00
_cell.angle_beta   90.00
_cell.angle_gamma   90.00
#
_symmetry.space_group_name_H-M   'P 1'
#
loop_
_entity.id
_entity.type
_entity.pdbx_description
1 polymer ?
#
loop_
_entity_poly.entity_id
_entity_poly.type
_entity_poly.pdbx_seq_one_letter_code
_entity_poly.pdbx_strand_id
1 'polypeptide(L)'
;MINPLDIFEITSKVIKIDPQRILADWDKRQMPRFKDSPIGESCKNAIQELLHMTISLGGENRGEIGVRYLDFIEDLRVDDALLYTKIKQLNCQKELLLDHITCVQMPNFEDQFASVFRKRSLEEKKRELMINLLKELKYVDHQNQITMKGRVACGMGMNELIITELVFKNTLRDLQPAEVAALLSCLVFQAQTKKELAEFTLTAKLKEGINKIREVHSKILSLELKYQISNDLGREEELNFGLVEVVYNWASEKPFAEIMELTDVQEGIIVRCIQQLYETISDVRGGAMTVGDPELQSKMEEASRIIKRDIVFAASLYTQREAYFI
;
A
#
# COMPACT_ATOMS: atom_id res chain seq x y z
N MET A 1 -24.01 26.76 -13.75
CA MET A 1 -25.28 26.76 -13.01
C MET A 1 -25.01 26.19 -11.64
N ILE A 2 -25.51 26.81 -10.58
CA ILE A 2 -25.37 26.32 -9.21
C ILE A 2 -26.24 25.06 -9.08
N ASN A 3 -25.62 23.92 -8.81
CA ASN A 3 -26.31 22.67 -8.52
C ASN A 3 -26.81 22.67 -7.08
N PRO A 4 -27.81 21.84 -6.72
CA PRO A 4 -28.22 21.67 -5.32
C PRO A 4 -27.08 21.27 -4.38
N LEU A 5 -26.04 20.59 -4.91
CA LEU A 5 -24.84 20.20 -4.16
C LEU A 5 -23.90 21.39 -3.85
N ASP A 6 -24.07 22.51 -4.55
CA ASP A 6 -23.25 23.71 -4.36
C ASP A 6 -23.82 24.64 -3.27
N ILE A 7 -25.01 24.31 -2.71
CA ILE A 7 -25.66 25.07 -1.64
C ILE A 7 -25.26 24.45 -0.30
N PHE A 8 -24.39 25.14 0.44
CA PHE A 8 -23.91 24.67 1.75
C PHE A 8 -24.85 25.06 2.89
N GLU A 9 -25.30 26.32 2.92
CA GLU A 9 -26.16 26.87 3.98
C GLU A 9 -27.12 27.92 3.39
N ILE A 10 -28.29 28.07 4.00
CA ILE A 10 -29.27 29.10 3.63
C ILE A 10 -29.47 30.03 4.82
N THR A 11 -29.30 31.34 4.62
CA THR A 11 -29.59 32.33 5.66
C THR A 11 -30.99 32.92 5.51
N SER A 12 -31.55 33.40 6.62
CA SER A 12 -32.77 34.20 6.63
C SER A 12 -32.61 35.61 6.03
N LYS A 13 -31.38 36.09 5.79
CA LYS A 13 -31.14 37.40 5.18
C LYS A 13 -31.33 37.37 3.67
N VAL A 14 -32.06 38.37 3.16
CA VAL A 14 -32.33 38.52 1.72
C VAL A 14 -31.59 39.74 1.19
N ILE A 15 -30.76 39.54 0.16
CA ILE A 15 -30.10 40.63 -0.55
C ILE A 15 -30.88 40.94 -1.82
N LYS A 16 -31.25 42.20 -2.01
CA LYS A 16 -31.92 42.65 -3.24
C LYS A 16 -30.87 42.97 -4.30
N ILE A 17 -30.59 42.00 -5.16
CA ILE A 17 -29.67 42.15 -6.29
C ILE A 17 -30.37 41.86 -7.62
N ASP A 18 -29.80 42.39 -8.72
CA ASP A 18 -30.20 42.04 -10.08
C ASP A 18 -29.20 41.00 -10.65
N PRO A 19 -29.47 39.70 -10.50
CA PRO A 19 -28.52 38.65 -10.86
C PRO A 19 -28.27 38.58 -12.37
N GLN A 20 -29.26 38.92 -13.20
CA GLN A 20 -29.13 38.86 -14.65
C GLN A 20 -28.12 39.91 -15.15
N ARG A 21 -28.17 41.13 -14.60
CA ARG A 21 -27.20 42.17 -14.94
C ARG A 21 -25.80 41.88 -14.42
N ILE A 22 -25.68 41.26 -13.25
CA ILE A 22 -24.39 40.86 -12.69
C ILE A 22 -23.74 39.77 -13.56
N LEU A 23 -24.51 38.76 -13.97
CA LEU A 23 -24.02 37.71 -14.87
C LEU A 23 -23.64 38.27 -16.25
N ALA A 24 -24.45 39.17 -16.81
CA ALA A 24 -24.14 39.82 -18.08
C ALA A 24 -22.85 40.68 -18.00
N ASP A 25 -22.62 41.37 -16.88
CA ASP A 25 -21.38 42.12 -16.63
C ASP A 25 -20.17 41.19 -16.52
N TRP A 26 -20.33 40.05 -15.86
CA TRP A 26 -19.30 39.01 -15.79
C TRP A 26 -18.95 38.43 -17.15
N ASP A 27 -19.94 37.99 -17.93
CA ASP A 27 -19.76 37.39 -19.25
C ASP A 27 -19.10 38.37 -20.22
N LYS A 28 -19.51 39.65 -20.17
CA LYS A 28 -18.87 40.71 -20.96
C LYS A 28 -17.37 40.81 -20.67
N ARG A 29 -16.95 40.70 -19.41
CA ARG A 29 -15.54 40.79 -19.00
C ARG A 29 -14.72 39.53 -19.29
N GLN A 30 -15.36 38.41 -19.64
CA GLN A 30 -14.66 37.24 -20.19
C GLN A 30 -14.17 37.47 -21.64
N MET A 31 -14.73 38.46 -22.34
CA MET A 31 -14.28 38.83 -23.68
C MET A 31 -12.95 39.61 -23.60
N PRO A 32 -11.91 39.26 -24.38
CA PRO A 32 -10.58 39.89 -24.29
C PRO A 32 -10.61 41.42 -24.41
N ARG A 33 -11.53 41.97 -25.21
CA ARG A 33 -11.67 43.42 -25.45
C ARG A 33 -12.25 44.18 -24.24
N PHE A 34 -12.98 43.51 -23.36
CA PHE A 34 -13.66 44.13 -22.22
C PHE A 34 -13.12 43.67 -20.87
N LYS A 35 -12.04 42.89 -20.85
CA LYS A 35 -11.40 42.36 -19.63
C LYS A 35 -11.15 43.42 -18.56
N ASP A 36 -10.68 44.60 -18.97
CA ASP A 36 -10.35 45.71 -18.08
C ASP A 36 -11.49 46.75 -17.94
N SER A 37 -12.69 46.43 -18.43
CA SER A 37 -13.85 47.32 -18.25
C SER A 37 -14.19 47.48 -16.76
N PRO A 38 -14.65 48.66 -16.31
CA PRO A 38 -15.08 48.86 -14.93
C PRO A 38 -16.28 47.97 -14.62
N ILE A 39 -16.40 47.53 -13.36
CA ILE A 39 -17.54 46.75 -12.88
C ILE A 39 -18.84 47.55 -13.03
N GLY A 40 -19.90 46.87 -13.48
CA GLY A 40 -21.22 47.46 -13.65
C GLY A 40 -21.84 47.93 -12.32
N GLU A 41 -22.81 48.84 -12.42
CA GLU A 41 -23.46 49.44 -11.26
C GLU A 41 -24.19 48.39 -10.38
N SER A 42 -24.83 47.41 -11.01
CA SER A 42 -25.47 46.29 -10.29
C SER A 42 -24.47 45.45 -9.49
N CYS A 43 -23.25 45.24 -10.00
CA CYS A 43 -22.17 44.56 -9.29
C CYS A 43 -21.66 45.40 -8.11
N LYS A 44 -21.49 46.72 -8.30
CA LYS A 44 -21.07 47.63 -7.23
C LYS A 44 -22.09 47.67 -6.09
N ASN A 45 -23.38 47.76 -6.41
CA ASN A 45 -24.46 47.77 -5.42
C ASN A 45 -24.48 46.44 -4.63
N ALA A 46 -24.32 45.31 -5.30
CA ALA A 46 -24.22 44.01 -4.63
C ALA A 46 -23.02 43.93 -3.66
N ILE A 47 -21.85 44.45 -4.07
CA ILE A 47 -20.65 44.51 -3.21
C ILE A 47 -20.89 45.41 -1.99
N GLN A 48 -21.52 46.58 -2.19
CA GLN A 48 -21.81 47.51 -1.09
C GLN A 48 -22.81 46.93 -0.08
N GLU A 49 -23.86 46.25 -0.54
CA GLU A 49 -24.82 45.55 0.33
C GLU A 49 -24.15 44.43 1.14
N LEU A 50 -23.28 43.64 0.51
CA LEU A 50 -22.50 42.60 1.19
C LEU A 50 -21.56 43.22 2.25
N LEU A 51 -20.89 44.32 1.92
CA LEU A 51 -20.01 45.02 2.84
C LEU A 51 -20.78 45.61 4.04
N HIS A 52 -21.92 46.24 3.78
CA HIS A 52 -22.79 46.78 4.83
C HIS A 52 -23.25 45.67 5.79
N MET A 53 -23.65 44.50 5.27
CA MET A 53 -23.99 43.36 6.10
C MET A 53 -22.80 42.85 6.92
N THR A 54 -21.61 42.83 6.34
CA THR A 54 -20.39 42.38 7.04
C THR A 54 -20.06 43.29 8.22
N ILE A 55 -20.14 44.61 8.01
CA ILE A 55 -19.91 45.61 9.06
C ILE A 55 -20.99 45.52 10.14
N SER A 56 -22.25 45.37 9.75
CA SER A 56 -23.38 45.23 10.69
C SER A 56 -23.26 44.00 11.60
N LEU A 57 -22.53 42.97 11.18
CA LEU A 57 -22.28 41.76 11.95
C LEU A 57 -21.06 41.86 12.87
N GLY A 58 -20.22 42.90 12.71
CA GLY A 58 -18.96 43.08 13.44
C GLY A 58 -19.03 44.02 14.66
N GLY A 59 -20.21 44.58 14.99
CA GLY A 59 -20.40 45.51 16.11
C GLY A 59 -20.50 44.82 17.48
N GLU A 60 -19.90 45.46 18.50
CA GLU A 60 -19.61 45.13 19.91
C GLU A 60 -20.48 44.15 20.76
N ASN A 61 -21.57 43.56 20.28
CA ASN A 61 -22.34 42.56 21.04
C ASN A 61 -21.96 41.13 20.65
N ARG A 62 -20.90 40.63 21.29
CA ARG A 62 -20.33 39.29 21.08
C ARG A 62 -21.17 38.10 21.61
N GLY A 63 -22.47 38.29 21.87
CA GLY A 63 -23.35 37.28 22.51
C GLY A 63 -24.16 36.41 21.54
N GLU A 64 -24.45 36.90 20.33
CA GLU A 64 -25.14 36.17 19.26
C GLU A 64 -24.46 36.50 17.92
N ILE A 65 -23.23 36.03 17.74
CA ILE A 65 -22.38 36.42 16.60
C ILE A 65 -22.52 35.41 15.46
N GLY A 66 -23.37 35.70 14.50
CA GLY A 66 -23.39 34.95 13.24
C GLY A 66 -24.55 35.33 12.34
N VAL A 67 -24.36 35.15 11.03
CA VAL A 67 -25.49 35.06 10.10
C VAL A 67 -26.34 33.86 10.56
N ARG A 68 -27.59 34.09 11.00
CA ARG A 68 -28.51 32.99 11.32
C ARG A 68 -28.73 32.17 10.04
N TYR A 69 -28.36 30.90 10.10
CA TYR A 69 -28.69 29.90 9.09
C TYR A 69 -30.04 29.26 9.44
N LEU A 70 -30.81 28.90 8.42
CA LEU A 70 -32.08 28.21 8.58
C LEU A 70 -31.81 26.77 9.02
N ASP A 71 -32.48 26.34 10.09
CA ASP A 71 -32.49 24.93 10.45
C ASP A 71 -33.47 24.20 9.52
N PHE A 72 -32.99 23.24 8.73
CA PHE A 72 -33.84 22.53 7.79
C PHE A 72 -34.94 21.68 8.48
N ILE A 73 -34.76 21.29 9.73
CA ILE A 73 -35.77 20.58 10.52
C ILE A 73 -36.79 21.58 11.09
N GLU A 74 -36.32 22.61 11.79
CA GLU A 74 -37.21 23.53 12.52
C GLU A 74 -37.85 24.59 11.62
N ASP A 75 -37.06 25.20 10.73
CA ASP A 75 -37.48 26.33 9.92
C ASP A 75 -38.13 25.90 8.58
N LEU A 76 -37.65 24.83 7.95
CA LEU A 76 -38.23 24.30 6.69
C LEU A 76 -39.26 23.19 6.89
N ARG A 77 -39.45 22.68 8.11
CA ARG A 77 -40.41 21.62 8.46
C ARG A 77 -40.30 20.40 7.55
N VAL A 78 -39.12 19.80 7.50
CA VAL A 78 -38.90 18.58 6.72
C VAL A 78 -39.68 17.41 7.34
N ASP A 79 -40.76 17.00 6.65
CA ASP A 79 -41.67 15.93 7.09
C ASP A 79 -41.25 14.51 6.64
N ASP A 80 -40.23 14.40 5.77
CA ASP A 80 -39.71 13.11 5.32
C ASP A 80 -38.82 12.46 6.38
N ALA A 81 -39.18 11.26 6.83
CA ALA A 81 -38.49 10.58 7.93
C ALA A 81 -37.02 10.23 7.63
N LEU A 82 -36.69 9.88 6.38
CA LEU A 82 -35.32 9.56 5.98
C LEU A 82 -34.47 10.83 5.95
N LEU A 83 -35.02 11.91 5.41
CA LEU A 83 -34.36 13.21 5.30
C LEU A 83 -34.16 13.85 6.68
N TYR A 84 -35.16 13.81 7.56
CA TYR A 84 -35.05 14.24 8.95
C TYR A 84 -33.88 13.55 9.66
N THR A 85 -33.79 12.23 9.53
CA THR A 85 -32.70 11.44 10.15
C THR A 85 -31.32 11.86 9.62
N LYS A 86 -31.19 12.07 8.30
CA LYS A 86 -29.95 12.52 7.68
C LYS A 86 -29.56 13.94 8.10
N ILE A 87 -30.50 14.89 8.13
CA ILE A 87 -30.24 16.27 8.55
C ILE A 87 -29.80 16.30 10.02
N LYS A 88 -30.47 15.53 10.88
CA LYS A 88 -30.09 15.42 12.30
C LYS A 88 -28.66 14.90 12.48
N GLN A 89 -28.26 13.88 11.69
CA GLN A 89 -26.89 13.38 11.69
C GLN A 89 -25.89 14.44 11.20
N LEU A 90 -26.22 15.17 10.13
CA LEU A 90 -25.38 16.24 9.59
C LEU A 90 -25.16 17.35 10.62
N ASN A 91 -26.24 17.83 11.27
CA ASN A 91 -26.15 18.87 12.30
C ASN A 91 -25.26 18.41 13.47
N CYS A 92 -25.42 17.18 13.95
CA CYS A 92 -24.57 16.63 15.01
C CYS A 92 -23.09 16.54 14.60
N GLN A 93 -22.80 16.12 13.37
CA GLN A 93 -21.43 16.09 12.85
C GLN A 93 -20.84 17.50 12.71
N LYS A 94 -21.65 18.47 12.27
CA LYS A 94 -21.24 19.86 12.13
C LYS A 94 -20.87 20.47 13.49
N GLU A 95 -21.67 20.23 14.53
CA GLU A 95 -21.36 20.64 15.91
C GLU A 95 -20.04 20.04 16.38
N LEU A 96 -19.84 18.73 16.19
CA LEU A 96 -18.59 18.05 16.55
C LEU A 96 -17.37 18.60 15.79
N LEU A 97 -17.51 18.93 14.51
CA LEU A 97 -16.43 19.50 13.70
C LEU A 97 -16.08 20.94 14.11
N LEU A 98 -17.09 21.77 14.38
CA LEU A 98 -16.90 23.19 14.69
C LEU A 98 -16.42 23.42 16.13
N ASP A 99 -16.95 22.67 17.10
CA ASP A 99 -16.64 22.88 18.52
C ASP A 99 -15.42 22.09 19.02
N HIS A 100 -15.05 20.97 18.38
CA HIS A 100 -14.03 20.07 18.93
C HIS A 100 -12.75 19.96 18.08
N ILE A 101 -12.72 20.54 16.87
CA ILE A 101 -11.54 20.44 16.00
C ILE A 101 -10.81 21.78 15.91
N THR A 102 -9.89 22.00 16.84
CA THR A 102 -9.01 23.18 16.90
C THR A 102 -8.10 23.32 15.69
N CYS A 103 -7.84 22.24 14.92
CA CYS A 103 -6.99 22.32 13.74
C CYS A 103 -7.63 23.06 12.56
N VAL A 104 -8.96 23.20 12.51
CA VAL A 104 -9.66 23.97 11.46
C VAL A 104 -9.37 25.48 11.58
N GLN A 105 -8.99 25.95 12.77
CA GLN A 105 -8.70 27.36 13.05
C GLN A 105 -7.25 27.76 12.74
N MET A 106 -6.41 26.84 12.24
CA MET A 106 -5.00 27.15 12.01
C MET A 106 -4.81 28.03 10.75
N PRO A 107 -3.85 28.98 10.73
CA PRO A 107 -3.70 29.96 9.65
C PRO A 107 -3.44 29.38 8.25
N ASN A 108 -2.96 28.12 8.16
CA ASN A 108 -2.68 27.43 6.89
C ASN A 108 -3.42 26.07 6.82
N PHE A 109 -4.62 25.98 7.41
CA PHE A 109 -5.39 24.73 7.45
C PHE A 109 -5.59 24.16 6.05
N GLU A 110 -6.01 25.00 5.10
CA GLU A 110 -6.36 24.58 3.75
C GLU A 110 -5.18 23.93 3.02
N ASP A 111 -3.98 24.52 3.10
CA ASP A 111 -2.77 23.97 2.48
C ASP A 111 -2.32 22.65 3.13
N GLN A 112 -2.34 22.59 4.46
CA GLN A 112 -1.96 21.39 5.21
C GLN A 112 -2.96 20.25 4.98
N PHE A 113 -4.25 20.56 5.04
CA PHE A 113 -5.33 19.63 4.76
C PHE A 113 -5.28 19.13 3.32
N ALA A 114 -5.08 20.01 2.34
CA ALA A 114 -4.96 19.62 0.93
C ALA A 114 -3.82 18.63 0.70
N SER A 115 -2.67 18.83 1.35
CA SER A 115 -1.54 17.90 1.28
C SER A 115 -1.89 16.51 1.84
N VAL A 116 -2.44 16.46 3.06
CA VAL A 116 -2.83 15.21 3.73
C VAL A 116 -3.95 14.51 2.96
N PHE A 117 -4.95 15.25 2.49
CA PHE A 117 -6.07 14.73 1.71
C PHE A 117 -5.60 14.13 0.38
N ARG A 118 -4.71 14.82 -0.35
CA ARG A 118 -4.10 14.27 -1.58
C ARG A 118 -3.36 12.98 -1.30
N LYS A 119 -2.52 12.95 -0.26
CA LYS A 119 -1.78 11.74 0.14
C LYS A 119 -2.74 10.58 0.44
N ARG A 120 -3.75 10.80 1.27
CA ARG A 120 -4.74 9.79 1.65
C ARG A 120 -5.55 9.28 0.44
N SER A 121 -5.94 10.19 -0.46
CA SER A 121 -6.65 9.83 -1.69
C SER A 121 -5.81 8.96 -2.63
N LEU A 122 -4.51 9.26 -2.75
CA LEU A 122 -3.58 8.45 -3.53
C LEU A 122 -3.34 7.08 -2.90
N GLU A 123 -3.21 7.00 -1.57
CA GLU A 123 -3.08 5.74 -0.83
C GLU A 123 -4.31 4.86 -0.98
N GLU A 124 -5.51 5.45 -0.94
CA GLU A 124 -6.76 4.75 -1.15
C GLU A 124 -6.87 4.18 -2.56
N LYS A 125 -6.56 4.99 -3.58
CA LYS A 125 -6.50 4.54 -4.97
C LYS A 125 -5.47 3.41 -5.14
N LYS A 126 -4.29 3.52 -4.54
CA LYS A 126 -3.25 2.46 -4.58
C LYS A 126 -3.76 1.16 -3.96
N ARG A 127 -4.47 1.24 -2.82
CA ARG A 127 -5.04 0.06 -2.15
C ARG A 127 -6.08 -0.63 -3.02
N GLU A 128 -6.94 0.14 -3.68
CA GLU A 128 -7.94 -0.40 -4.61
C GLU A 128 -7.28 -1.12 -5.79
N LEU A 129 -6.24 -0.53 -6.38
CA LEU A 129 -5.45 -1.16 -7.43
C LEU A 129 -4.78 -2.46 -6.96
N MET A 130 -4.23 -2.48 -5.75
CA MET A 130 -3.64 -3.68 -5.14
C MET A 130 -4.68 -4.79 -4.94
N ILE A 131 -5.88 -4.46 -4.49
CA ILE A 131 -6.98 -5.44 -4.35
C ILE A 131 -7.33 -6.03 -5.72
N ASN A 132 -7.35 -5.21 -6.77
CA ASN A 132 -7.62 -5.68 -8.13
C ASN A 132 -6.54 -6.62 -8.66
N LEU A 133 -5.26 -6.33 -8.40
CA LEU A 133 -4.15 -7.25 -8.68
C LEU A 133 -4.34 -8.59 -7.96
N LEU A 134 -4.63 -8.56 -6.66
CA LEU A 134 -4.84 -9.78 -5.86
C LEU A 134 -6.06 -10.58 -6.34
N LYS A 135 -7.09 -9.92 -6.86
CA LYS A 135 -8.24 -10.56 -7.51
C LYS A 135 -7.86 -11.22 -8.82
N GLU A 136 -7.09 -10.54 -9.68
CA GLU A 136 -6.63 -11.12 -10.95
C GLU A 136 -5.71 -12.33 -10.73
N LEU A 137 -4.86 -12.28 -9.70
CA LEU A 137 -4.01 -13.39 -9.28
C LEU A 137 -4.76 -14.49 -8.49
N LYS A 138 -6.05 -14.30 -8.20
CA LYS A 138 -6.93 -15.20 -7.46
C LYS A 138 -6.51 -15.44 -6.01
N TYR A 139 -5.90 -14.46 -5.35
CA TYR A 139 -5.66 -14.48 -3.89
C TYR A 139 -6.92 -14.05 -3.13
N VAL A 140 -7.70 -13.15 -3.73
CA VAL A 140 -9.01 -12.68 -3.24
C VAL A 140 -10.06 -12.95 -4.31
N ASP A 141 -11.26 -13.35 -3.93
CA ASP A 141 -12.36 -13.58 -4.88
C ASP A 141 -13.16 -12.30 -5.19
N HIS A 142 -14.18 -12.42 -6.04
CA HIS A 142 -15.06 -11.31 -6.41
C HIS A 142 -15.91 -10.77 -5.24
N GLN A 143 -16.11 -11.56 -4.19
CA GLN A 143 -16.84 -11.21 -2.97
C GLN A 143 -15.91 -10.65 -1.88
N ASN A 144 -14.66 -10.33 -2.23
CA ASN A 144 -13.60 -9.88 -1.31
C ASN A 144 -13.27 -10.90 -0.20
N GLN A 145 -13.48 -12.20 -0.44
CA GLN A 145 -13.07 -13.25 0.48
C GLN A 145 -11.69 -13.79 0.14
N ILE A 146 -10.92 -14.13 1.17
CA ILE A 146 -9.56 -14.68 1.03
C ILE A 146 -9.66 -16.14 0.57
N THR A 147 -9.06 -16.44 -0.58
CA THR A 147 -8.97 -17.79 -1.15
C THR A 147 -7.89 -18.64 -0.46
N MET A 148 -7.80 -19.92 -0.79
CA MET A 148 -6.70 -20.78 -0.31
C MET A 148 -5.31 -20.22 -0.67
N LYS A 149 -5.17 -19.65 -1.87
CA LYS A 149 -3.93 -19.01 -2.31
C LYS A 149 -3.58 -17.79 -1.45
N GLY A 150 -4.59 -16.98 -1.13
CA GLY A 150 -4.48 -15.87 -0.18
C GLY A 150 -4.02 -16.32 1.21
N ARG A 151 -4.61 -17.40 1.75
CA ARG A 151 -4.25 -17.94 3.07
C ARG A 151 -2.81 -18.44 3.13
N VAL A 152 -2.34 -19.10 2.09
CA VAL A 152 -0.94 -19.56 1.98
C VAL A 152 0.01 -18.37 1.95
N ALA A 153 -0.31 -17.33 1.17
CA ALA A 153 0.48 -16.11 1.09
C ALA A 153 0.62 -15.40 2.44
N CYS A 154 -0.45 -15.37 3.25
CA CYS A 154 -0.41 -14.81 4.60
C CYS A 154 0.54 -15.54 5.55
N GLY A 155 0.96 -16.77 5.24
CA GLY A 155 1.93 -17.54 6.01
C GLY A 155 3.37 -17.36 5.56
N MET A 156 3.64 -16.54 4.54
CA MET A 156 4.99 -16.27 4.03
C MET A 156 5.54 -14.99 4.65
N GLY A 157 6.80 -15.00 5.12
CA GLY A 157 7.43 -13.82 5.69
C GLY A 157 7.96 -12.82 4.66
N MET A 158 8.34 -13.27 3.47
CA MET A 158 8.88 -12.45 2.37
C MET A 158 8.55 -13.06 1.01
N ASN A 159 8.56 -12.24 -0.05
CA ASN A 159 8.31 -12.67 -1.43
C ASN A 159 7.03 -13.52 -1.58
N GLU A 160 5.98 -13.13 -0.87
CA GLU A 160 4.81 -13.95 -0.58
C GLU A 160 4.10 -14.39 -1.85
N LEU A 161 4.00 -13.50 -2.84
CA LEU A 161 3.40 -13.79 -4.14
C LEU A 161 4.23 -14.81 -4.92
N ILE A 162 5.54 -14.61 -5.03
CA ILE A 162 6.42 -15.47 -5.84
C ILE A 162 6.41 -16.88 -5.24
N ILE A 163 6.65 -17.01 -3.93
CA ILE A 163 6.69 -18.31 -3.25
C ILE A 163 5.34 -19.02 -3.40
N THR A 164 4.23 -18.32 -3.18
CA THR A 164 2.91 -18.91 -3.31
C THR A 164 2.62 -19.37 -4.74
N GLU A 165 3.01 -18.60 -5.77
CA GLU A 165 2.90 -19.06 -7.17
C GLU A 165 3.73 -20.33 -7.41
N LEU A 166 4.94 -20.44 -6.85
CA LEU A 166 5.80 -21.62 -7.03
C LEU A 166 5.19 -22.86 -6.41
N VAL A 167 4.56 -22.73 -5.22
CA VAL A 167 3.81 -23.80 -4.57
C VAL A 167 2.64 -24.25 -5.45
N PHE A 168 1.77 -23.33 -5.87
CA PHE A 168 0.57 -23.67 -6.66
C PHE A 168 0.88 -24.14 -8.09
N LYS A 169 2.04 -23.77 -8.66
CA LYS A 169 2.52 -24.30 -9.94
C LYS A 169 3.26 -25.64 -9.81
N ASN A 170 3.41 -26.17 -8.61
CA ASN A 170 4.17 -27.39 -8.31
C ASN A 170 5.63 -27.34 -8.79
N THR A 171 6.24 -26.15 -8.89
CA THR A 171 7.61 -25.97 -9.41
C THR A 171 8.64 -26.74 -8.57
N LEU A 172 8.39 -26.89 -7.27
CA LEU A 172 9.30 -27.52 -6.31
C LEU A 172 9.15 -29.05 -6.22
N ARG A 173 8.14 -29.64 -6.90
CA ARG A 173 7.76 -31.05 -6.72
C ARG A 173 8.74 -32.05 -7.33
N ASP A 174 9.42 -31.71 -8.41
CA ASP A 174 10.36 -32.63 -9.09
C ASP A 174 11.83 -32.44 -8.67
N LEU A 175 12.07 -31.47 -7.80
CA LEU A 175 13.40 -31.11 -7.32
C LEU A 175 13.78 -31.90 -6.07
N GLN A 176 15.07 -32.17 -5.92
CA GLN A 176 15.62 -32.71 -4.67
C GLN A 176 15.62 -31.64 -3.56
N PRO A 177 15.60 -32.03 -2.27
CA PRO A 177 15.64 -31.07 -1.15
C PRO A 177 16.79 -30.05 -1.26
N ALA A 178 17.99 -30.48 -1.67
CA ALA A 178 19.13 -29.60 -1.90
C ALA A 178 18.91 -28.62 -3.06
N GLU A 179 18.25 -29.05 -4.13
CA GLU A 179 17.90 -28.20 -5.27
C GLU A 179 16.82 -27.18 -4.90
N VAL A 180 15.85 -27.56 -4.06
CA VAL A 180 14.83 -26.64 -3.52
C VAL A 180 15.49 -25.54 -2.69
N ALA A 181 16.36 -25.90 -1.75
CA ALA A 181 17.06 -24.93 -0.91
C ALA A 181 17.88 -23.96 -1.77
N ALA A 182 18.60 -24.48 -2.76
CA ALA A 182 19.38 -23.68 -3.69
C ALA A 182 18.52 -22.73 -4.54
N LEU A 183 17.35 -23.15 -5.02
CA LEU A 183 16.47 -22.26 -5.77
C LEU A 183 15.87 -21.16 -4.90
N LEU A 184 15.39 -21.50 -3.70
CA LEU A 184 14.76 -20.53 -2.82
C LEU A 184 15.76 -19.50 -2.27
N SER A 185 17.07 -19.80 -2.32
CA SER A 185 18.10 -18.83 -1.92
C SER A 185 18.06 -17.55 -2.75
N CYS A 186 17.52 -17.58 -3.97
CA CYS A 186 17.45 -16.39 -4.81
C CYS A 186 16.43 -15.34 -4.35
N LEU A 187 15.51 -15.73 -3.45
CA LEU A 187 14.50 -14.85 -2.88
C LEU A 187 14.98 -14.15 -1.60
N VAL A 188 16.04 -14.67 -0.97
CA VAL A 188 16.56 -14.16 0.32
C VAL A 188 17.93 -13.50 0.18
N PHE A 189 18.69 -13.82 -0.87
CA PHE A 189 20.02 -13.27 -1.05
C PHE A 189 19.96 -11.82 -1.53
N GLN A 190 20.53 -10.90 -0.76
CA GLN A 190 20.45 -9.45 -1.01
C GLN A 190 21.82 -8.79 -1.29
N ALA A 191 22.92 -9.54 -1.28
CA ALA A 191 24.25 -8.98 -1.55
C ALA A 191 24.65 -9.16 -3.02
N GLN A 192 25.69 -8.46 -3.45
CA GLN A 192 26.24 -8.64 -4.79
C GLN A 192 27.39 -9.64 -4.79
N THR A 193 27.51 -10.39 -5.88
CA THR A 193 28.67 -11.21 -6.20
C THR A 193 29.22 -10.75 -7.55
N LYS A 194 30.54 -10.85 -7.74
CA LYS A 194 31.15 -10.56 -9.04
C LYS A 194 30.96 -11.68 -10.05
N LYS A 195 30.66 -12.90 -9.60
CA LYS A 195 30.47 -14.05 -10.48
C LYS A 195 29.11 -13.98 -11.17
N GLU A 196 29.12 -14.22 -12.47
CA GLU A 196 27.88 -14.35 -13.24
C GLU A 196 27.30 -15.76 -13.10
N LEU A 197 25.97 -15.87 -13.21
CA LEU A 197 25.25 -17.15 -13.13
C LEU A 197 25.77 -18.20 -14.14
N ALA A 198 26.33 -17.75 -15.27
CA ALA A 198 26.91 -18.63 -16.29
C ALA A 198 28.18 -19.35 -15.82
N GLU A 199 28.87 -18.81 -14.81
CA GLU A 199 30.09 -19.40 -14.23
C GLU A 199 29.78 -20.50 -13.20
N PHE A 200 28.51 -20.62 -12.76
CA PHE A 200 28.11 -21.58 -11.74
C PHE A 200 27.89 -22.99 -12.29
N THR A 201 28.33 -24.00 -11.55
CA THR A 201 28.15 -25.41 -11.90
C THR A 201 26.79 -25.92 -11.40
N LEU A 202 25.74 -25.65 -12.18
CA LEU A 202 24.36 -25.99 -11.83
C LEU A 202 23.85 -27.26 -12.52
N THR A 203 23.02 -28.04 -11.81
CA THR A 203 22.30 -29.20 -12.38
C THR A 203 21.29 -28.74 -13.44
N ALA A 204 20.91 -29.64 -14.36
CA ALA A 204 19.91 -29.34 -15.38
C ALA A 204 18.56 -28.91 -14.76
N LYS A 205 18.15 -29.57 -13.67
CA LYS A 205 16.93 -29.25 -12.93
C LYS A 205 16.99 -27.88 -12.27
N LEU A 206 18.15 -27.48 -11.72
CA LEU A 206 18.34 -26.13 -11.17
C LEU A 206 18.20 -25.06 -12.26
N LYS A 207 18.81 -25.27 -13.42
CA LYS A 207 18.68 -24.33 -14.56
C LYS A 207 17.22 -24.20 -15.01
N GLU A 208 16.49 -25.31 -15.08
CA GLU A 208 15.05 -25.30 -15.38
C GLU A 208 14.24 -24.57 -14.30
N GLY A 209 14.52 -24.83 -13.02
CA GLY A 209 13.86 -24.18 -11.89
C GLY A 209 14.07 -22.66 -11.87
N ILE A 210 15.29 -22.20 -12.16
CA ILE A 210 15.61 -20.77 -12.30
C ILE A 210 14.74 -20.12 -13.38
N ASN A 211 14.59 -20.77 -14.54
CA ASN A 211 13.75 -20.26 -15.62
C ASN A 211 12.28 -20.17 -15.18
N LYS A 212 11.75 -21.19 -14.50
CA LYS A 212 10.38 -21.18 -13.96
C LYS A 212 10.16 -20.05 -12.95
N ILE A 213 11.12 -19.77 -12.08
CA ILE A 213 11.04 -18.65 -11.12
C ILE A 213 11.03 -17.31 -11.87
N ARG A 214 11.90 -17.14 -12.87
CA ARG A 214 11.91 -15.92 -13.70
C ARG A 214 10.59 -15.69 -14.43
N GLU A 215 9.99 -16.74 -14.98
CA GLU A 215 8.68 -16.65 -15.63
C GLU A 215 7.58 -16.23 -14.65
N VAL A 216 7.58 -16.78 -13.44
CA VAL A 216 6.65 -16.39 -12.37
C VAL A 216 6.84 -14.91 -12.01
N HIS A 217 8.08 -14.50 -11.76
CA HIS A 217 8.42 -13.14 -11.39
C HIS A 217 8.03 -12.13 -12.49
N SER A 218 8.38 -12.42 -13.75
CA SER A 218 8.01 -11.59 -14.89
C SER A 218 6.49 -11.46 -15.05
N LYS A 219 5.74 -12.54 -14.81
CA LYS A 219 4.28 -12.49 -14.82
C LYS A 219 3.73 -11.58 -13.73
N ILE A 220 4.21 -11.69 -12.50
CA ILE A 220 3.78 -10.82 -11.39
C ILE A 220 4.11 -9.37 -11.71
N LEU A 221 5.35 -9.08 -12.12
CA LEU A 221 5.80 -7.75 -12.50
C LEU A 221 4.93 -7.14 -13.61
N SER A 222 4.59 -7.93 -14.65
CA SER A 222 3.73 -7.46 -15.74
C SER A 222 2.33 -7.06 -15.26
N LEU A 223 1.80 -7.74 -14.24
CA LEU A 223 0.50 -7.43 -13.64
C LEU A 223 0.60 -6.21 -12.72
N GLU A 224 1.68 -6.06 -11.96
CA GLU A 224 1.91 -4.86 -11.15
C GLU A 224 2.00 -3.60 -12.01
N LEU A 225 2.70 -3.69 -13.15
CA LEU A 225 2.79 -2.61 -14.14
C LEU A 225 1.42 -2.30 -14.76
N LYS A 226 0.65 -3.34 -15.13
CA LYS A 226 -0.72 -3.19 -15.64
C LYS A 226 -1.62 -2.40 -14.68
N TYR A 227 -1.48 -2.63 -13.38
CA TYR A 227 -2.25 -1.93 -12.35
C TYR A 227 -1.60 -0.64 -11.83
N GLN A 228 -0.47 -0.19 -12.39
CA GLN A 228 0.24 1.02 -11.97
C GLN A 228 0.57 1.04 -10.47
N ILE A 229 0.80 -0.14 -9.89
CA ILE A 229 1.15 -0.30 -8.47
C ILE A 229 2.64 -0.01 -8.28
N SER A 230 3.44 -0.51 -9.21
CA SER A 230 4.88 -0.31 -9.28
C SER A 230 5.14 0.84 -10.26
N ASN A 231 5.40 2.03 -9.72
CA ASN A 231 5.81 3.23 -10.47
C ASN A 231 7.32 3.44 -10.50
N ASP A 232 8.06 2.59 -9.78
CA ASP A 232 9.51 2.68 -9.68
C ASP A 232 10.09 1.50 -10.46
N LEU A 233 10.75 1.80 -11.58
CA LEU A 233 11.56 0.84 -12.33
C LEU A 233 12.75 0.33 -11.48
N GLY A 234 12.96 0.87 -10.28
CA GLY A 234 14.01 0.51 -9.32
C GLY A 234 13.54 -0.24 -8.07
N ARG A 235 12.36 -0.90 -8.06
CA ARG A 235 12.06 -1.88 -7.01
C ARG A 235 12.95 -3.12 -7.20
N GLU A 236 14.17 -3.02 -6.67
CA GLU A 236 15.18 -4.07 -6.56
C GLU A 236 14.77 -5.13 -5.53
N GLU A 237 13.64 -5.81 -5.75
CA GLU A 237 13.53 -7.22 -5.32
C GLU A 237 13.91 -8.09 -6.51
N GLU A 238 15.06 -7.79 -7.12
CA GLU A 238 15.60 -8.59 -8.19
C GLU A 238 16.00 -9.95 -7.62
N LEU A 239 15.41 -11.01 -8.19
CA LEU A 239 15.81 -12.38 -7.95
C LEU A 239 17.33 -12.53 -8.06
N ASN A 240 17.99 -12.86 -6.97
CA ASN A 240 19.45 -12.86 -6.92
C ASN A 240 20.00 -14.28 -6.81
N PHE A 241 20.44 -14.82 -7.95
CA PHE A 241 20.92 -16.19 -8.03
C PHE A 241 22.37 -16.36 -7.56
N GLY A 242 23.01 -15.34 -6.99
CA GLY A 242 24.44 -15.31 -6.67
C GLY A 242 24.94 -16.35 -5.67
N LEU A 243 24.06 -16.93 -4.84
CA LEU A 243 24.42 -17.98 -3.89
C LEU A 243 23.81 -19.36 -4.21
N VAL A 244 23.18 -19.54 -5.37
CA VAL A 244 22.50 -20.81 -5.71
C VAL A 244 23.47 -22.00 -5.67
N GLU A 245 24.67 -21.85 -6.25
CA GLU A 245 25.70 -22.91 -6.24
C GLU A 245 26.21 -23.19 -4.81
N VAL A 246 26.47 -22.14 -4.03
CA VAL A 246 26.96 -22.23 -2.65
C VAL A 246 25.95 -23.00 -1.79
N VAL A 247 24.68 -22.62 -1.86
CA VAL A 247 23.61 -23.25 -1.08
C VAL A 247 23.36 -24.69 -1.54
N TYR A 248 23.44 -24.98 -2.85
CA TYR A 248 23.33 -26.35 -3.34
C TYR A 248 24.43 -27.26 -2.76
N ASN A 249 25.68 -26.78 -2.78
CA ASN A 249 26.81 -27.52 -2.22
C ASN A 249 26.73 -27.66 -0.70
N TRP A 250 26.25 -26.62 -0.01
CA TRP A 250 25.97 -26.68 1.43
C TRP A 250 24.92 -27.73 1.78
N ALA A 251 23.80 -27.73 1.04
CA ALA A 251 22.72 -28.70 1.22
C ALA A 251 23.10 -30.12 0.79
N SER A 252 24.16 -30.26 -0.03
CA SER A 252 24.79 -31.53 -0.39
C SER A 252 25.90 -31.96 0.58
N GLU A 253 25.87 -31.45 1.82
CA GLU A 253 26.75 -31.83 2.94
C GLU A 253 28.25 -31.49 2.76
N LYS A 254 28.62 -30.59 1.84
CA LYS A 254 30.02 -30.16 1.73
C LYS A 254 30.47 -29.30 2.93
N PRO A 255 31.73 -29.39 3.39
CA PRO A 255 32.25 -28.56 4.47
C PRO A 255 32.11 -27.04 4.20
N PHE A 256 31.94 -26.25 5.26
CA PHE A 256 31.83 -24.79 5.13
C PHE A 256 33.06 -24.17 4.43
N ALA A 257 34.26 -24.73 4.70
CA ALA A 257 35.51 -24.34 4.06
C ALA A 257 35.44 -24.38 2.52
N GLU A 258 34.90 -25.47 1.96
CA GLU A 258 34.84 -25.65 0.50
C GLU A 258 33.84 -24.70 -0.16
N ILE A 259 32.69 -24.45 0.48
CA ILE A 259 31.68 -23.57 -0.12
C ILE A 259 32.08 -22.10 -0.11
N MET A 260 32.95 -21.68 0.82
CA MET A 260 33.50 -20.33 0.85
C MET A 260 34.40 -20.07 -0.37
N GLU A 261 35.11 -21.08 -0.86
CA GLU A 261 35.96 -20.95 -2.04
C GLU A 261 35.16 -20.79 -3.35
N LEU A 262 33.87 -21.16 -3.34
CA LEU A 262 32.98 -21.07 -4.50
C LEU A 262 32.47 -19.64 -4.77
N THR A 263 32.61 -18.70 -3.85
CA THR A 263 32.06 -17.35 -3.98
C THR A 263 33.00 -16.29 -3.43
N ASP A 264 32.89 -15.06 -3.93
CA ASP A 264 33.59 -13.88 -3.40
C ASP A 264 32.80 -13.15 -2.28
N VAL A 265 31.70 -13.75 -1.83
CA VAL A 265 30.79 -13.18 -0.82
C VAL A 265 31.34 -13.46 0.57
N GLN A 266 31.28 -12.46 1.46
CA GLN A 266 31.74 -12.60 2.85
C GLN A 266 30.97 -13.69 3.60
N GLU A 267 31.68 -14.43 4.44
CA GLU A 267 31.20 -15.60 5.18
C GLU A 267 29.97 -15.28 6.03
N GLY A 268 29.98 -14.13 6.70
CA GLY A 268 28.86 -13.67 7.53
C GLY A 268 27.57 -13.43 6.72
N ILE A 269 27.69 -13.05 5.44
CA ILE A 269 26.55 -12.88 4.54
C ILE A 269 26.02 -14.26 4.14
N ILE A 270 26.89 -15.22 3.86
CA ILE A 270 26.51 -16.60 3.55
C ILE A 270 25.72 -17.20 4.72
N VAL A 271 26.23 -17.07 5.95
CA VAL A 271 25.56 -17.54 7.18
C VAL A 271 24.17 -16.92 7.33
N ARG A 272 24.07 -15.59 7.21
CA ARG A 272 22.78 -14.87 7.30
C ARG A 272 21.79 -15.33 6.23
N CYS A 273 22.27 -15.51 4.99
CA CYS A 273 21.46 -15.99 3.88
C CYS A 273 20.88 -17.39 4.18
N ILE A 274 21.69 -18.32 4.67
CA ILE A 274 21.22 -19.68 4.99
C ILE A 274 20.23 -19.67 6.17
N GLN A 275 20.44 -18.81 7.18
CA GLN A 275 19.49 -18.65 8.28
C GLN A 275 18.13 -18.11 7.80
N GLN A 276 18.14 -17.08 6.95
CA GLN A 276 16.91 -16.52 6.36
C GLN A 276 16.22 -17.50 5.40
N LEU A 277 17.01 -18.28 4.65
CA LEU A 277 16.53 -19.37 3.82
C LEU A 277 15.81 -20.44 4.67
N TYR A 278 16.35 -20.78 5.85
CA TYR A 278 15.72 -21.74 6.76
C TYR A 278 14.34 -21.29 7.23
N GLU A 279 14.18 -20.00 7.55
CA GLU A 279 12.85 -19.43 7.86
C GLU A 279 11.93 -19.51 6.64
N THR A 280 12.42 -19.14 5.46
CA THR A 280 11.65 -19.19 4.21
C THR A 280 11.17 -20.61 3.88
N ILE A 281 12.02 -21.63 4.04
CA ILE A 281 11.62 -23.04 3.85
C ILE A 281 10.60 -23.47 4.91
N SER A 282 10.72 -22.97 6.14
CA SER A 282 9.76 -23.24 7.22
C SER A 282 8.39 -22.64 6.91
N ASP A 283 8.34 -21.43 6.34
CA ASP A 283 7.12 -20.79 5.86
C ASP A 283 6.49 -21.59 4.71
N VAL A 284 7.30 -22.01 3.73
CA VAL A 284 6.84 -22.85 2.59
C VAL A 284 6.26 -24.17 3.10
N ARG A 285 6.87 -24.79 4.12
CA ARG A 285 6.34 -25.99 4.79
C ARG A 285 4.97 -25.73 5.40
N GLY A 286 4.79 -24.60 6.09
CA GLY A 286 3.50 -24.18 6.64
C GLY A 286 2.44 -23.93 5.54
N GLY A 287 2.87 -23.35 4.42
CA GLY A 287 2.06 -23.20 3.21
C GLY A 287 1.62 -24.55 2.64
N ALA A 288 2.54 -25.50 2.49
CA ALA A 288 2.25 -26.85 2.00
C ALA A 288 1.23 -27.59 2.89
N MET A 289 1.38 -27.46 4.22
CA MET A 289 0.42 -27.99 5.18
C MET A 289 -0.97 -27.36 5.01
N THR A 290 -1.04 -26.05 4.76
CA THR A 290 -2.31 -25.33 4.54
C THR A 290 -2.99 -25.74 3.23
N VAL A 291 -2.22 -26.03 2.18
CA VAL A 291 -2.73 -26.56 0.91
C VAL A 291 -3.17 -28.02 1.03
N GLY A 292 -2.58 -28.77 1.96
CA GLY A 292 -2.79 -30.22 2.08
C GLY A 292 -1.89 -31.03 1.14
N ASP A 293 -0.66 -30.56 0.87
CA ASP A 293 0.34 -31.27 0.07
C ASP A 293 1.41 -31.92 0.98
N PRO A 294 1.25 -33.21 1.34
CA PRO A 294 2.17 -33.90 2.25
C PRO A 294 3.54 -34.17 1.61
N GLU A 295 3.61 -34.32 0.28
CA GLU A 295 4.88 -34.56 -0.42
C GLU A 295 5.75 -33.30 -0.35
N LEU A 296 5.16 -32.13 -0.62
CA LEU A 296 5.85 -30.85 -0.52
C LEU A 296 6.25 -30.56 0.94
N GLN A 297 5.36 -30.85 1.89
CA GLN A 297 5.65 -30.68 3.32
C GLN A 297 6.87 -31.50 3.76
N SER A 298 6.89 -32.80 3.45
CA SER A 298 8.00 -33.69 3.79
C SER A 298 9.30 -33.23 3.14
N LYS A 299 9.22 -32.74 1.90
CA LYS A 299 10.39 -32.22 1.18
C LYS A 299 10.96 -30.95 1.82
N MET A 300 10.10 -30.01 2.22
CA MET A 300 10.55 -28.81 2.92
C MET A 300 11.14 -29.15 4.29
N GLU A 301 10.56 -30.13 5.00
CA GLU A 301 11.11 -30.60 6.27
C GLU A 301 12.52 -31.19 6.11
N GLU A 302 12.72 -32.00 5.07
CA GLU A 302 14.04 -32.53 4.73
C GLU A 302 15.01 -31.41 4.32
N ALA A 303 14.58 -30.46 3.48
CA ALA A 303 15.37 -29.31 3.07
C ALA A 303 15.79 -28.44 4.27
N SER A 304 14.89 -28.20 5.23
CA SER A 304 15.22 -27.49 6.47
C SER A 304 16.27 -28.23 7.30
N ARG A 305 16.21 -29.56 7.35
CA ARG A 305 17.15 -30.38 8.13
C ARG A 305 18.56 -30.34 7.55
N ILE A 306 18.71 -30.48 6.22
CA ILE A 306 20.04 -30.54 5.58
C ILE A 306 20.79 -29.20 5.62
N ILE A 307 20.07 -28.07 5.62
CA ILE A 307 20.72 -26.75 5.73
C ILE A 307 21.03 -26.36 7.18
N LYS A 308 20.28 -26.90 8.16
CA LYS A 308 20.41 -26.60 9.58
C LYS A 308 21.53 -27.40 10.23
N ARG A 309 22.79 -27.01 9.96
CA ARG A 309 23.97 -27.66 10.55
C ARG A 309 25.13 -26.71 10.85
N ASP A 310 26.04 -27.21 11.68
CA ASP A 310 27.36 -26.63 11.98
C ASP A 310 27.34 -25.13 12.32
N ILE A 311 28.36 -24.41 11.84
CA ILE A 311 28.67 -23.01 12.13
C ILE A 311 27.52 -22.06 11.81
N VAL A 312 26.67 -22.40 10.85
CA VAL A 312 25.56 -21.54 10.41
C VAL A 312 24.50 -21.38 11.50
N PHE A 313 24.34 -22.39 12.36
CA PHE A 313 23.36 -22.38 13.45
C PHE A 313 24.01 -22.47 14.84
N ALA A 314 25.29 -22.13 14.94
CA ALA A 314 25.97 -22.04 16.22
C ALA A 314 25.30 -20.99 17.12
N ALA A 315 25.06 -21.35 18.38
CA ALA A 315 24.41 -20.45 19.33
C ALA A 315 25.25 -19.18 19.57
N SER A 316 24.58 -18.02 19.58
CA SER A 316 25.23 -16.75 19.88
C SER A 316 25.86 -16.78 21.27
N LEU A 317 27.10 -16.29 21.37
CA LEU A 317 27.84 -16.21 22.64
C LEU A 317 27.08 -15.40 23.71
N TYR A 318 26.26 -14.42 23.31
CA TYR A 318 25.42 -13.64 24.24
C TYR A 318 24.21 -14.40 24.80
N THR A 319 23.81 -15.49 24.15
CA THR A 319 22.69 -16.34 24.57
C THR A 319 23.13 -17.62 25.28
N GLN A 320 24.43 -17.92 25.21
CA GLN A 320 25.06 -18.96 26.01
C GLN A 320 25.15 -18.46 27.46
N ARG A 321 24.07 -18.63 28.24
CA ARG A 321 24.16 -18.51 29.70
C ARG A 321 25.22 -19.50 30.15
N GLU A 322 26.23 -18.98 30.86
CA GLU A 322 27.30 -19.73 31.52
C GLU A 322 26.72 -20.95 32.25
N ALA A 323 26.83 -22.12 31.65
CA ALA A 323 26.64 -23.41 32.32
C ALA A 323 27.92 -23.80 33.09
N TYR A 324 28.58 -22.82 33.71
CA TYR A 324 29.81 -23.00 34.49
C TYR A 324 29.69 -22.28 35.84
N PHE A 325 28.64 -22.59 36.59
CA PHE A 325 28.67 -22.52 38.05
C PHE A 325 27.81 -23.68 38.58
N ILE A 326 28.44 -24.82 38.85
CA ILE A 326 28.33 -25.71 40.02
C ILE A 326 29.42 -26.78 39.90
#